data_AF-A0A416SYL6-F1
#
_entry.id   AF-A0A416SYL6-F1
#
_cell.length_a   1.000
_cell.length_b   1.000
_cell.length_c   1.000
_cell.angle_alpha   90.00
_cell.angle_beta   90.00
_cell.angle_gamma   90.00
#
_symmetry.space_group_name_H-M   'P 1'
#
loop_
_entity.id
_entity.type
_entity.pdbx_description
1 polymer ?
#
loop_
_entity_poly.entity_id
_entity_poly.type
_entity_poly.pdbx_seq_one_letter_code
_entity_poly.pdbx_strand_id
1 'polypeptide(L)'
;MELTQKRIYKDIEEIKNTIECSKRNYTGPYKLFLLYGTLQGVLLVLNLFSAVIWGASDNGAMFNFASQMICSAIIGIFYFLIYKNERRASNRYYLSTLSIWGILAISTPFILFATRLVLALSKSELVTDNLVFLTDYENLINIVLVCIAIITVGYIVNKRGLVGLAILILFCFITIKVLPTVNIYIKLNLDNQLQISISSIFYCVVNIFGYIGLGLILLRQEKKSANI
;
A
#
# COMPACT_ATOMS: atom_id res chain seq x y z
N MET A 1 -13.02 50.49 4.83
CA MET A 1 -13.76 49.42 5.55
C MET A 1 -13.50 48.04 4.94
N GLU A 2 -13.50 47.90 3.61
CA GLU A 2 -13.17 46.61 2.93
C GLU A 2 -11.70 46.17 3.07
N LEU A 3 -10.73 47.10 3.00
CA LEU A 3 -9.30 46.80 3.17
C LEU A 3 -8.97 46.22 4.56
N THR A 4 -9.68 46.68 5.59
CA THR A 4 -9.56 46.21 6.97
C THR A 4 -10.18 44.82 7.15
N GLN A 5 -11.34 44.54 6.54
CA GLN A 5 -11.93 43.19 6.55
C GLN A 5 -11.03 42.17 5.84
N LYS A 6 -10.42 42.54 4.72
CA LYS A 6 -9.54 41.67 3.95
C LYS A 6 -8.26 41.32 4.71
N ARG A 7 -7.70 42.26 5.49
CA ARG A 7 -6.58 41.99 6.41
C ARG A 7 -6.98 41.08 7.56
N ILE A 8 -8.10 41.37 8.22
CA ILE A 8 -8.61 40.53 9.32
C ILE A 8 -8.85 39.09 8.86
N TYR A 9 -9.41 38.90 7.66
CA TYR A 9 -9.61 37.55 7.11
C TYR A 9 -8.29 36.82 6.88
N LYS A 10 -7.28 37.54 6.38
CA LYS A 10 -5.95 36.99 6.12
C LYS A 10 -5.23 36.61 7.42
N ASP A 11 -5.33 37.45 8.45
CA ASP A 11 -4.74 37.19 9.76
C ASP A 11 -5.44 36.02 10.45
N ILE A 12 -6.77 35.91 10.34
CA ILE A 12 -7.54 34.74 10.84
C ILE A 12 -7.11 33.46 10.11
N GLU A 13 -6.90 33.53 8.81
CA GLU A 13 -6.46 32.40 8.01
C GLU A 13 -5.01 31.99 8.33
N GLU A 14 -4.14 32.95 8.61
CA GLU A 14 -2.77 32.73 9.06
C GLU A 14 -2.72 32.12 10.47
N ILE A 15 -3.54 32.62 11.40
CA ILE A 15 -3.70 32.04 12.75
C ILE A 15 -4.24 30.61 12.65
N LYS A 16 -5.26 30.38 11.83
CA LYS A 16 -5.81 29.06 11.59
C LYS A 16 -4.77 28.10 11.02
N ASN A 17 -4.00 28.53 10.01
CA ASN A 17 -2.92 27.74 9.44
C ASN A 17 -1.82 27.44 10.47
N THR A 18 -1.50 28.40 11.34
CA THR A 18 -0.50 28.24 12.40
C THR A 18 -0.97 27.22 13.45
N ILE A 19 -2.25 27.27 13.85
CA ILE A 19 -2.86 26.31 14.76
C ILE A 19 -2.94 24.92 14.11
N GLU A 20 -3.33 24.82 12.83
CA GLU A 20 -3.32 23.55 12.09
C GLU A 20 -1.91 22.98 11.91
N CYS A 21 -0.88 23.82 11.82
CA CYS A 21 0.53 23.40 11.81
C CYS A 21 1.04 22.94 13.19
N SER A 22 0.44 23.42 14.28
CA SER A 22 0.78 22.99 15.65
C SER A 22 0.20 21.62 16.03
N LYS A 23 -0.86 21.18 15.35
CA LYS A 23 -1.51 19.87 15.54
C LYS A 23 -0.75 18.74 14.83
N ARG A 24 0.37 18.31 15.44
CA ARG A 24 1.30 17.29 14.89
C ARG A 24 1.38 15.99 15.70
N ASN A 25 0.24 15.43 16.11
CA ASN A 25 0.24 14.08 16.69
C ASN A 25 0.14 13.01 15.60
N TYR A 26 1.29 12.58 15.06
CA TYR A 26 1.40 11.61 13.97
C TYR A 26 1.35 10.13 14.43
N THR A 27 0.42 9.79 15.31
CA THR A 27 0.44 8.49 16.03
C THR A 27 -0.27 7.34 15.29
N GLY A 28 -1.13 7.64 14.31
CA GLY A 28 -1.85 6.68 13.49
C GLY A 28 -1.08 6.06 12.32
N PRO A 29 -0.32 6.82 11.50
CA PRO A 29 0.20 6.33 10.22
C PRO A 29 1.27 5.25 10.37
N TYR A 30 2.10 5.31 11.42
CA TYR A 30 3.11 4.27 11.63
C TYR A 30 2.44 2.92 11.96
N LYS A 31 1.39 2.92 12.79
CA LYS A 31 0.63 1.70 13.14
C LYS A 31 0.02 1.10 11.89
N LEU A 32 -0.53 1.97 11.03
CA LEU A 32 -1.18 1.57 9.81
C LEU A 32 -0.17 0.95 8.81
N PHE A 33 0.96 1.61 8.55
CA PHE A 33 1.97 1.06 7.64
C PHE A 33 2.65 -0.19 8.19
N LEU A 34 2.94 -0.27 9.49
CA LEU A 34 3.44 -1.51 10.10
C LEU A 34 2.42 -2.65 9.96
N LEU A 35 1.15 -2.39 10.23
CA LEU A 35 0.09 -3.38 10.09
C LEU A 35 -0.04 -3.83 8.62
N TYR A 36 -0.04 -2.89 7.68
CA TYR A 36 -0.13 -3.21 6.26
C TYR A 36 1.05 -4.07 5.80
N GLY A 37 2.29 -3.68 6.13
CA GLY A 37 3.48 -4.44 5.76
C GLY A 37 3.54 -5.82 6.40
N THR A 38 3.12 -5.96 7.66
CA THR A 38 3.04 -7.27 8.34
C THR A 38 1.98 -8.17 7.72
N LEU A 39 0.79 -7.65 7.42
CA LEU A 39 -0.27 -8.40 6.73
C LEU A 39 0.17 -8.85 5.33
N GLN A 40 0.90 -8.03 4.59
CA GLN A 40 1.48 -8.44 3.30
C GLN A 40 2.50 -9.58 3.46
N GLY A 41 3.30 -9.56 4.53
CA GLY A 41 4.19 -10.67 4.87
C GLY A 41 3.44 -11.95 5.22
N VAL A 42 2.37 -11.85 6.02
CA VAL A 42 1.49 -12.97 6.35
C VAL A 42 0.83 -13.54 5.10
N LEU A 43 0.31 -12.69 4.21
CA LEU A 43 -0.27 -13.11 2.93
C LEU A 43 0.73 -13.87 2.05
N LEU A 44 1.98 -13.39 1.96
CA LEU A 44 3.02 -14.09 1.22
C LEU A 44 3.25 -15.50 1.78
N VAL A 45 3.37 -15.63 3.10
CA VAL A 45 3.56 -16.93 3.77
C VAL A 45 2.37 -17.85 3.52
N LEU A 46 1.14 -17.35 3.67
CA LEU A 46 -0.08 -18.12 3.40
C LEU A 46 -0.17 -18.58 1.94
N ASN A 47 0.17 -17.72 0.98
CA ASN A 47 0.17 -18.05 -0.44
C ASN A 47 1.22 -19.12 -0.77
N LEU A 48 2.40 -19.08 -0.15
CA LEU A 48 3.42 -20.11 -0.30
C LEU A 48 2.97 -21.44 0.29
N PHE A 49 2.35 -21.45 1.48
CA PHE A 49 1.78 -22.66 2.07
C PHE A 49 0.70 -23.27 1.17
N SER A 50 -0.18 -22.43 0.62
CA SER A 50 -1.21 -22.85 -0.31
C SER A 50 -0.62 -23.50 -1.56
N ALA A 51 0.41 -22.89 -2.15
CA ALA A 51 1.11 -23.43 -3.31
C ALA A 51 1.79 -24.77 -3.04
N VAL A 52 2.28 -25.01 -1.82
CA VAL A 52 2.91 -26.29 -1.43
C VAL A 52 1.87 -27.39 -1.21
N ILE A 53 0.77 -27.09 -0.51
CA ILE A 53 -0.24 -28.10 -0.12
C ILE A 53 -1.16 -28.44 -1.29
N TRP A 54 -1.68 -27.40 -1.97
CA TRP A 54 -2.73 -27.54 -2.98
C TRP A 54 -2.22 -27.34 -4.41
N GLY A 55 -0.98 -26.89 -4.61
CA GLY A 55 -0.45 -26.65 -5.96
C GLY A 55 -1.27 -25.63 -6.74
N ALA A 56 -1.30 -25.79 -8.08
CA ALA A 56 -2.13 -24.98 -8.98
C ALA A 56 -3.59 -25.49 -9.06
N SER A 57 -4.18 -25.93 -7.94
CA SER A 57 -5.58 -26.35 -7.90
C SER A 57 -6.53 -25.21 -7.55
N ASP A 58 -7.81 -25.37 -7.91
CA ASP A 58 -8.88 -24.41 -7.59
C ASP A 58 -8.98 -24.13 -6.09
N ASN A 59 -8.74 -25.13 -5.25
CA ASN A 59 -8.74 -24.99 -3.79
C ASN A 59 -7.64 -24.03 -3.30
N GLY A 60 -6.44 -24.11 -3.89
CA GLY A 60 -5.34 -23.20 -3.56
C GLY A 60 -5.64 -21.76 -3.98
N ALA A 61 -6.26 -21.58 -5.15
CA ALA A 61 -6.69 -20.27 -5.63
C ALA A 61 -7.79 -19.65 -4.75
N MET A 62 -8.79 -20.44 -4.34
CA MET A 62 -9.84 -20.00 -3.41
C MET A 62 -9.28 -19.62 -2.04
N PHE A 63 -8.32 -20.39 -1.51
CA PHE A 63 -7.66 -20.08 -0.24
C PHE A 63 -6.89 -18.76 -0.30
N ASN A 64 -6.05 -18.57 -1.34
CA ASN A 64 -5.28 -17.34 -1.54
C ASN A 64 -6.22 -16.14 -1.63
N PHE A 65 -7.31 -16.29 -2.39
CA PHE A 65 -8.34 -15.27 -2.52
C PHE A 65 -9.01 -14.92 -1.18
N ALA A 66 -9.48 -15.91 -0.43
CA ALA A 66 -10.12 -15.70 0.87
C ALA A 66 -9.16 -15.00 1.86
N SER A 67 -7.89 -15.42 1.88
CA SER A 67 -6.87 -14.82 2.73
C SER A 67 -6.65 -13.34 2.41
N GLN A 68 -6.63 -12.99 1.12
CA GLN A 68 -6.48 -11.62 0.64
C GLN A 68 -7.66 -10.74 1.08
N MET A 69 -8.90 -11.22 0.92
CA MET A 69 -10.10 -10.48 1.35
C MET A 69 -10.14 -10.24 2.86
N ILE A 70 -9.79 -11.25 3.66
CA ILE A 70 -9.73 -11.12 5.12
C ILE A 70 -8.70 -10.05 5.50
N CYS A 71 -7.50 -10.08 4.91
CA CYS A 71 -6.47 -9.08 5.18
C CYS A 71 -6.90 -7.67 4.76
N SER A 72 -7.54 -7.52 3.61
CA SER A 72 -8.09 -6.23 3.15
C SER A 72 -9.18 -5.71 4.09
N ALA A 73 -10.06 -6.59 4.61
CA ALA A 73 -11.07 -6.22 5.58
C ALA A 73 -10.45 -5.75 6.91
N ILE A 74 -9.42 -6.46 7.41
CA ILE A 74 -8.67 -6.06 8.61
C ILE A 74 -8.05 -4.67 8.41
N ILE A 75 -7.38 -4.42 7.27
CA ILE A 75 -6.80 -3.12 6.94
C ILE A 75 -7.89 -2.04 6.91
N GLY A 76 -9.04 -2.31 6.31
CA GLY A 76 -10.16 -1.37 6.24
C GLY A 76 -10.70 -0.98 7.62
N ILE A 77 -10.89 -1.95 8.51
CA ILE A 77 -11.34 -1.71 9.89
C ILE A 77 -10.32 -0.85 10.64
N PHE A 78 -9.03 -1.21 10.59
CA PHE A 78 -7.98 -0.47 11.26
C PHE A 78 -7.81 0.95 10.69
N TYR A 79 -7.88 1.11 9.37
CA TYR A 79 -7.86 2.43 8.74
C TYR A 79 -9.01 3.29 9.24
N PHE A 80 -10.23 2.77 9.31
CA PHE A 80 -11.37 3.53 9.81
C PHE A 80 -11.21 3.95 11.29
N LEU A 81 -10.74 3.05 12.14
CA LEU A 81 -10.46 3.33 13.55
C LEU A 81 -9.39 4.42 13.72
N ILE A 82 -8.29 4.31 12.97
CA ILE A 82 -7.19 5.29 13.00
C ILE A 82 -7.65 6.64 12.45
N TYR A 83 -8.37 6.64 11.33
CA TYR A 83 -8.88 7.86 10.71
C TYR A 83 -9.83 8.63 11.65
N LYS A 84 -10.71 7.92 12.37
CA LYS A 84 -11.62 8.53 13.36
C LYS A 84 -10.84 9.24 14.49
N ASN A 85 -9.73 8.65 14.93
CA ASN A 85 -8.89 9.22 15.98
C ASN A 85 -8.07 10.42 15.47
N GLU A 86 -7.46 10.29 14.28
CA GLU A 86 -6.65 11.31 13.62
C GLU A 86 -7.46 12.56 13.21
N ARG A 87 -8.74 12.39 12.84
CA ARG A 87 -9.63 13.50 12.40
C ARG A 87 -9.72 14.66 13.40
N ARG A 88 -9.52 14.40 14.70
CA ARG A 88 -9.63 15.42 15.76
C ARG A 88 -8.32 16.16 16.03
N ALA A 89 -7.18 15.51 15.74
CA ALA A 89 -5.86 15.89 16.23
C ALA A 89 -4.86 16.28 15.14
N SER A 90 -5.18 16.06 13.86
CA SER A 90 -4.23 16.17 12.76
C SER A 90 -4.62 17.21 11.71
N ASN A 91 -3.62 17.68 10.98
CA ASN A 91 -3.77 18.65 9.89
C ASN A 91 -4.61 18.08 8.72
N ARG A 92 -5.46 18.93 8.11
CA ARG A 92 -6.35 18.57 6.98
C ARG A 92 -5.58 18.03 5.76
N TYR A 93 -4.44 18.62 5.42
CA TYR A 93 -3.63 18.19 4.26
C TYR A 93 -3.07 16.79 4.49
N TYR A 94 -2.57 16.54 5.70
CA TYR A 94 -2.07 15.24 6.12
C TYR A 94 -3.18 14.17 6.08
N LEU A 95 -4.35 14.50 6.63
CA LEU A 95 -5.51 13.61 6.65
C LEU A 95 -5.98 13.27 5.24
N SER A 96 -5.93 14.26 4.33
CA SER A 96 -6.27 14.07 2.92
C SER A 96 -5.29 13.14 2.20
N THR A 97 -3.99 13.23 2.49
CA THR A 97 -3.02 12.32 1.85
C THR A 97 -3.17 10.90 2.38
N LEU A 98 -3.38 10.74 3.69
CA LEU A 98 -3.66 9.44 4.30
C LEU A 98 -4.95 8.82 3.73
N SER A 99 -5.98 9.64 3.49
CA SER A 99 -7.25 9.15 2.97
C SER A 99 -7.16 8.69 1.52
N ILE A 100 -6.43 9.41 0.66
CA ILE A 100 -6.18 8.98 -0.71
C ILE A 100 -5.48 7.62 -0.72
N TRP A 101 -4.41 7.47 0.05
CA TRP A 101 -3.69 6.20 0.15
C TRP A 101 -4.58 5.08 0.71
N GLY A 102 -5.33 5.35 1.79
CA GLY A 102 -6.18 4.35 2.45
C GLY A 102 -7.33 3.88 1.58
N ILE A 103 -7.99 4.81 0.86
CA ILE A 103 -9.06 4.48 -0.09
C ILE A 103 -8.52 3.56 -1.17
N LEU A 104 -7.37 3.88 -1.77
CA LEU A 104 -6.76 3.06 -2.82
C LEU A 104 -6.33 1.69 -2.30
N ALA A 105 -5.70 1.61 -1.13
CA ALA A 105 -5.27 0.35 -0.53
C ALA A 105 -6.44 -0.58 -0.19
N ILE A 106 -7.59 -0.02 0.21
CA ILE A 106 -8.80 -0.78 0.51
C ILE A 106 -9.56 -1.13 -0.77
N SER A 107 -9.73 -0.20 -1.72
CA SER A 107 -10.57 -0.41 -2.90
C SER A 107 -9.97 -1.37 -3.92
N THR A 108 -8.65 -1.35 -4.11
CA THR A 108 -7.93 -2.18 -5.08
C THR A 108 -8.31 -3.67 -4.99
N PRO A 109 -8.23 -4.34 -3.82
CA PRO A 109 -8.61 -5.76 -3.71
C PRO A 109 -10.08 -6.03 -4.05
N PHE A 110 -11.01 -5.11 -3.73
CA PHE A 110 -12.42 -5.26 -4.10
C PHE A 110 -12.68 -5.04 -5.59
N ILE A 111 -11.99 -4.09 -6.23
CA ILE A 111 -12.09 -3.86 -7.68
C ILE A 111 -11.57 -5.09 -8.43
N LEU A 112 -10.44 -5.64 -8.00
CA LEU A 112 -9.87 -6.87 -8.58
C LEU A 112 -10.79 -8.07 -8.36
N PHE A 113 -11.49 -8.14 -7.24
CA PHE A 113 -12.51 -9.16 -7.04
C PHE A 113 -13.68 -9.01 -8.01
N ALA A 114 -14.21 -7.79 -8.15
CA ALA A 114 -15.32 -7.52 -9.06
C ALA A 114 -14.96 -7.88 -10.51
N THR A 115 -13.74 -7.53 -10.95
CA THR A 115 -13.28 -7.89 -12.30
C THR A 115 -13.11 -9.40 -12.46
N ARG A 116 -12.55 -10.12 -11.48
CA ARG A 116 -12.47 -11.59 -11.49
C ARG A 116 -13.84 -12.25 -11.56
N LEU A 117 -14.84 -11.71 -10.85
CA LEU A 117 -16.22 -12.22 -10.87
C LEU A 117 -16.86 -12.03 -12.26
N VAL A 118 -16.70 -10.85 -12.87
CA VAL A 118 -17.19 -10.57 -14.23
C VAL A 118 -16.53 -11.52 -15.24
N LEU A 119 -15.23 -11.75 -15.13
CA LEU A 119 -14.51 -12.70 -16.01
C LEU A 119 -15.02 -14.13 -15.83
N ALA A 120 -15.26 -14.58 -14.59
CA ALA A 120 -15.79 -15.91 -14.30
C ALA A 120 -17.20 -16.13 -14.89
N LEU A 121 -18.04 -15.09 -14.92
CA LEU A 121 -19.37 -15.15 -15.51
C LEU A 121 -19.36 -15.15 -17.05
N SER A 122 -18.30 -14.65 -17.67
CA SER A 122 -18.27 -14.38 -19.11
C SER A 122 -18.03 -15.61 -20.01
N LYS A 123 -17.77 -16.80 -19.44
CA LYS A 123 -17.56 -18.10 -20.15
C LYS A 123 -16.66 -18.03 -21.40
N SER A 124 -15.67 -17.14 -21.40
CA SER A 124 -14.80 -16.88 -22.55
C SER A 124 -13.45 -17.58 -22.41
N GLU A 125 -12.89 -18.13 -23.48
CA GLU A 125 -11.53 -18.69 -23.51
C GLU A 125 -10.44 -17.63 -23.27
N LEU A 126 -10.76 -16.33 -23.34
CA LEU A 126 -9.87 -15.21 -23.04
C LEU A 126 -9.64 -14.99 -21.52
N VAL A 127 -10.21 -15.83 -20.66
CA VAL A 127 -10.15 -15.63 -19.20
C VAL A 127 -8.74 -15.79 -18.63
N THR A 128 -7.94 -16.73 -19.14
CA THR A 128 -6.59 -17.00 -18.61
C THR A 128 -5.61 -15.85 -18.87
N ASP A 129 -5.57 -15.32 -20.08
CA ASP A 129 -4.69 -14.19 -20.43
C ASP A 129 -5.09 -12.92 -19.66
N ASN A 130 -6.39 -12.66 -19.57
CA ASN A 130 -6.92 -11.52 -18.82
C ASN A 130 -6.60 -11.60 -17.31
N LEU A 131 -6.52 -12.80 -16.73
CA LEU A 131 -6.14 -12.98 -15.32
C LEU A 131 -4.65 -12.68 -15.06
N VAL A 132 -3.78 -13.03 -16.01
CA VAL A 132 -2.34 -12.69 -15.93
C VAL A 132 -2.15 -11.18 -16.00
N PHE A 133 -2.81 -10.50 -16.94
CA PHE A 133 -2.79 -9.04 -17.02
C PHE A 133 -3.31 -8.39 -15.73
N LEU A 134 -4.41 -8.90 -15.17
CA LEU A 134 -5.00 -8.38 -13.95
C LEU A 134 -4.02 -8.44 -12.76
N THR A 135 -3.26 -9.53 -12.66
CA THR A 135 -2.24 -9.73 -11.62
C THR A 135 -1.07 -8.76 -11.79
N ASP A 136 -0.69 -8.46 -13.03
CA ASP A 136 0.37 -7.48 -13.32
C ASP A 136 -0.07 -6.04 -13.01
N TYR A 137 -1.33 -5.69 -13.28
CA TYR A 137 -1.90 -4.41 -12.85
C TYR A 137 -1.96 -4.29 -11.33
N GLU A 138 -2.34 -5.36 -10.63
CA GLU A 138 -2.34 -5.40 -9.16
C GLU A 138 -0.95 -5.09 -8.60
N ASN A 139 0.10 -5.75 -9.11
CA ASN A 139 1.47 -5.51 -8.68
C ASN A 139 1.92 -4.06 -8.92
N LEU A 140 1.55 -3.48 -10.07
CA LEU A 140 1.85 -2.10 -10.41
C LEU A 140 1.13 -1.11 -9.47
N ILE A 141 -0.17 -1.31 -9.23
CA ILE A 141 -0.95 -0.46 -8.31
C ILE A 141 -0.34 -0.49 -6.91
N ASN A 142 0.05 -1.67 -6.43
CA ASN A 142 0.65 -1.81 -5.10
C ASN A 142 2.04 -1.15 -4.99
N ILE A 143 2.86 -1.18 -6.04
CA ILE A 143 4.13 -0.42 -6.08
C ILE A 143 3.87 1.09 -6.07
N VAL A 144 2.92 1.57 -6.86
CA VAL A 144 2.53 2.98 -6.88
C VAL A 144 2.03 3.42 -5.50
N LEU A 145 1.24 2.58 -4.83
CA LEU A 145 0.77 2.79 -3.46
C LEU A 145 1.95 2.94 -2.46
N VAL A 146 2.95 2.06 -2.53
CA VAL A 146 4.17 2.18 -1.72
C VAL A 146 4.88 3.51 -2.01
N CYS A 147 5.03 3.88 -3.28
CA CYS A 147 5.67 5.15 -3.66
C CYS A 147 4.91 6.37 -3.11
N ILE A 148 3.59 6.39 -3.20
CA ILE A 148 2.74 7.44 -2.61
C ILE A 148 2.95 7.51 -1.09
N ALA A 149 3.00 6.35 -0.41
CA ALA A 149 3.26 6.29 1.02
C ALA A 149 4.65 6.85 1.37
N ILE A 150 5.69 6.48 0.61
CA ILE A 150 7.05 7.00 0.79
C ILE A 150 7.09 8.52 0.63
N ILE A 151 6.44 9.06 -0.41
CA ILE A 151 6.36 10.51 -0.65
C ILE A 151 5.66 11.20 0.53
N THR A 152 4.53 10.65 0.97
CA THR A 152 3.76 11.18 2.11
C THR A 152 4.61 11.24 3.38
N VAL A 153 5.32 10.15 3.70
CA VAL A 153 6.25 10.09 4.83
C VAL A 153 7.44 11.03 4.63
N GLY A 154 7.94 11.17 3.41
CA GLY A 154 8.98 12.14 3.05
C GLY A 154 8.63 13.57 3.43
N TYR A 155 7.39 13.98 3.16
CA TYR A 155 6.87 15.29 3.57
C TYR A 155 6.67 15.40 5.09
N ILE A 156 6.17 14.36 5.76
CA ILE A 156 5.96 14.37 7.22
C ILE A 156 7.30 14.46 7.99
N VAL A 157 8.31 13.71 7.55
CA VAL A 157 9.64 13.65 8.18
C VAL A 157 10.53 14.81 7.69
N ASN A 158 10.07 15.60 6.71
CA ASN A 158 10.84 16.64 6.02
C ASN A 158 12.18 16.12 5.45
N LYS A 159 12.18 14.89 4.92
CA LYS A 159 13.36 14.24 4.32
C LYS A 159 13.16 14.08 2.82
N ARG A 160 13.70 15.02 2.04
CA ARG A 160 13.63 15.02 0.56
C ARG A 160 14.22 13.76 -0.08
N GLY A 161 15.18 13.09 0.59
CA GLY A 161 15.76 11.83 0.11
C GLY A 161 14.74 10.70 -0.04
N LEU A 162 13.64 10.70 0.73
CA LEU A 162 12.58 9.70 0.57
C LEU A 162 11.83 9.86 -0.75
N VAL A 163 11.65 11.08 -1.24
CA VAL A 163 11.02 11.32 -2.54
C VAL A 163 11.89 10.77 -3.67
N GLY A 164 13.21 11.00 -3.62
CA GLY A 164 14.15 10.41 -4.56
C GLY A 164 14.13 8.88 -4.54
N LEU A 165 14.01 8.28 -3.35
CA LEU A 165 13.89 6.84 -3.18
C LEU A 165 12.60 6.28 -3.80
N ALA A 166 11.46 6.97 -3.66
CA ALA A 166 10.20 6.56 -4.30
C ALA A 166 10.31 6.55 -5.83
N ILE A 167 10.94 7.58 -6.41
CA ILE A 167 11.16 7.68 -7.87
C ILE A 167 12.08 6.54 -8.32
N LEU A 168 13.16 6.27 -7.58
CA LEU A 168 14.11 5.19 -7.89
C LEU A 168 13.44 3.81 -7.84
N ILE A 169 12.60 3.55 -6.83
CA ILE A 169 11.84 2.28 -6.73
C ILE A 169 10.93 2.11 -7.94
N LEU A 170 10.17 3.14 -8.30
CA LEU A 170 9.26 3.09 -9.45
C LEU A 170 10.03 2.84 -10.75
N PHE A 171 11.14 3.54 -10.94
CA PHE A 171 12.01 3.36 -12.10
C PHE A 171 12.56 1.93 -12.18
N CYS A 172 13.13 1.40 -11.08
CA CYS A 172 13.61 0.03 -11.02
C CYS A 172 12.50 -0.98 -11.35
N PHE A 173 11.30 -0.80 -10.83
CA PHE A 173 10.17 -1.70 -11.11
C PHE A 173 9.81 -1.72 -12.61
N ILE A 174 9.71 -0.54 -13.23
CA ILE A 174 9.42 -0.42 -14.66
C ILE A 174 10.54 -1.07 -15.49
N THR A 175 11.81 -0.80 -15.17
CA THR A 175 12.94 -1.38 -15.89
C THR A 175 12.95 -2.91 -15.81
N ILE A 176 12.69 -3.48 -14.62
CA ILE A 176 12.62 -4.94 -14.43
C ILE A 176 11.47 -5.55 -15.25
N LYS A 177 10.35 -4.85 -15.39
CA LYS A 177 9.19 -5.32 -16.17
C LYS A 177 9.37 -5.21 -17.69
N VAL A 178 10.17 -4.25 -18.17
CA VAL A 178 10.46 -4.08 -19.61
C VAL A 178 11.52 -5.06 -20.10
N LEU A 179 12.44 -5.49 -19.23
CA LEU A 179 13.45 -6.48 -19.57
C LEU A 179 12.84 -7.88 -19.76
N PRO A 180 13.46 -8.76 -20.58
CA PRO A 180 12.97 -10.12 -20.79
C PRO A 180 12.81 -10.85 -19.46
N THR A 181 11.70 -11.59 -19.34
CA THR A 181 11.29 -12.23 -18.09
C THR A 181 12.29 -13.29 -17.65
N VAL A 182 13.16 -12.93 -16.72
CA VAL A 182 14.01 -13.89 -16.04
C VAL A 182 13.17 -14.57 -14.95
N ASN A 183 12.84 -15.83 -15.21
CA ASN A 183 12.07 -16.67 -14.30
C ASN A 183 12.98 -17.61 -13.53
N ILE A 184 12.77 -17.71 -12.23
CA ILE A 184 13.43 -18.68 -11.36
C ILE A 184 12.48 -19.86 -11.20
N TYR A 185 12.96 -21.06 -11.53
CA TYR A 185 12.21 -22.29 -11.41
C TYR A 185 12.64 -23.04 -10.14
N ILE A 186 11.71 -23.20 -9.20
CA ILE A 186 11.92 -23.97 -7.98
C ILE A 186 11.15 -25.28 -8.12
N LYS A 187 11.86 -26.42 -8.17
CA LYS A 187 11.22 -27.74 -8.12
C LYS A 187 10.67 -27.97 -6.72
N LEU A 188 9.35 -28.16 -6.61
CA LEU A 188 8.68 -28.50 -5.36
C LEU A 188 8.46 -30.02 -5.22
N ASN A 189 8.19 -30.71 -6.34
CA ASN A 189 8.01 -32.16 -6.40
C ASN A 189 8.40 -32.69 -7.80
N LEU A 190 8.32 -34.00 -8.04
CA LEU A 190 8.68 -34.64 -9.32
C LEU A 190 7.97 -34.01 -10.55
N ASP A 191 6.70 -33.61 -10.41
CA ASP A 191 5.88 -33.04 -11.50
C ASP A 191 5.56 -31.54 -11.37
N ASN A 192 5.83 -30.91 -10.21
CA ASN A 192 5.45 -29.53 -9.94
C ASN A 192 6.67 -28.60 -9.85
N GLN A 193 6.73 -27.63 -10.77
CA GLN A 193 7.71 -26.53 -10.77
C GLN A 193 7.01 -25.22 -10.46
N LEU A 194 7.51 -24.50 -9.46
CA LEU A 194 7.04 -23.17 -9.12
C LEU A 194 7.89 -22.15 -9.89
N GLN A 195 7.24 -21.43 -10.81
CA GLN A 195 7.86 -20.38 -11.61
C GLN A 195 7.66 -19.04 -10.91
N ILE A 196 8.75 -18.44 -10.44
CA ILE A 196 8.73 -17.12 -9.81
C ILE A 196 9.45 -16.13 -10.71
N SER A 197 8.76 -15.07 -11.13
CA SER A 197 9.41 -13.98 -11.85
C SER A 197 10.19 -13.08 -10.90
N ILE A 198 11.35 -12.58 -11.34
CA ILE A 198 12.13 -11.59 -10.56
C ILE A 198 11.30 -10.34 -10.24
N SER A 199 10.40 -9.94 -11.14
CA SER A 199 9.48 -8.82 -10.92
C SER A 199 8.56 -9.04 -9.71
N SER A 200 8.10 -10.27 -9.49
CA SER A 200 7.27 -10.66 -8.34
C SER A 200 8.07 -10.63 -7.04
N ILE A 201 9.33 -11.07 -7.06
CA ILE A 201 10.22 -11.02 -5.88
C ILE A 201 10.50 -9.57 -5.48
N PHE A 202 10.88 -8.73 -6.45
CA PHE A 202 11.11 -7.32 -6.21
C PHE A 202 9.86 -6.65 -5.64
N TYR A 203 8.69 -6.96 -6.22
CA TYR A 203 7.41 -6.50 -5.70
C TYR A 203 7.18 -6.89 -4.23
N CYS A 204 7.32 -8.18 -3.88
CA CYS A 204 7.12 -8.63 -2.50
C CYS A 204 8.07 -7.95 -1.52
N VAL A 205 9.35 -7.83 -1.88
CA VAL A 205 10.37 -7.18 -1.04
C VAL A 205 10.03 -5.71 -0.82
N VAL A 206 9.76 -4.97 -1.89
CA VAL A 206 9.43 -3.55 -1.80
C VAL A 206 8.14 -3.31 -1.03
N ASN A 207 7.11 -4.15 -1.23
CA ASN A 207 5.82 -3.98 -0.56
C ASN A 207 5.95 -4.25 0.95
N ILE A 208 6.53 -5.39 1.33
CA ILE A 208 6.68 -5.77 2.75
C ILE A 208 7.66 -4.83 3.47
N PHE A 209 8.89 -4.74 2.98
CA PHE A 209 9.93 -3.96 3.66
C PHE A 209 9.75 -2.46 3.48
N GLY A 210 9.14 -2.00 2.38
CA GLY A 210 8.80 -0.60 2.18
C GLY A 210 7.83 -0.12 3.26
N TYR A 211 6.70 -0.81 3.47
CA TYR A 211 5.74 -0.40 4.49
C TYR A 211 6.25 -0.59 5.92
N ILE A 212 6.98 -1.68 6.20
CA ILE A 212 7.61 -1.87 7.53
C ILE A 212 8.64 -0.75 7.79
N GLY A 213 9.50 -0.45 6.82
CA GLY A 213 10.51 0.60 6.92
C GLY A 213 9.89 1.98 7.14
N LEU A 214 8.84 2.32 6.40
CA LEU A 214 8.08 3.56 6.60
C LEU A 214 7.46 3.65 7.99
N GLY A 215 6.86 2.55 8.46
CA GLY A 215 6.32 2.44 9.80
C GLY A 215 7.39 2.70 10.88
N LEU A 216 8.57 2.11 10.74
CA LEU A 216 9.68 2.32 11.69
C LEU A 216 10.23 3.75 11.64
N ILE A 217 10.31 4.39 10.47
CA ILE A 217 10.73 5.78 10.33
C ILE A 217 9.78 6.71 11.07
N LEU A 218 8.47 6.53 10.88
CA LEU A 218 7.45 7.34 11.55
C LEU A 218 7.43 7.10 13.06
N LEU A 219 7.56 5.84 13.51
CA LEU A 219 7.65 5.50 14.94
C LEU A 219 8.84 6.21 15.62
N ARG A 220 10.00 6.26 14.94
CA ARG A 220 11.17 6.99 15.44
C ARG A 220 10.92 8.50 15.54
N GLN A 221 10.18 9.06 14.57
CA GLN A 221 9.85 10.48 14.60
C GLN A 221 8.87 10.81 15.72
N GLU A 222 7.84 9.99 15.94
CA GLU A 222 6.89 10.15 17.04
C GLU A 222 7.59 10.13 18.40
N LYS A 223 8.46 9.13 18.65
CA LYS A 223 9.25 9.06 19.90
C LYS A 223 10.14 10.28 20.11
N LYS A 224 10.69 10.85 19.03
CA LYS A 224 11.49 12.07 19.10
C LYS A 224 10.64 13.30 19.44
N SER A 225 9.42 13.39 18.91
CA SER A 225 8.49 14.49 19.17
C SER A 225 7.83 14.42 20.55
N ALA A 226 7.66 13.22 21.13
CA ALA A 226 7.08 13.04 22.46
C ALA A 226 8.03 13.34 23.63
N ASN A 227 9.35 13.42 23.35
CA ASN A 227 10.40 13.74 24.34
C ASN A 227 10.79 15.24 24.35
N ILE A 228 10.00 16.10 23.69
CA ILE A 228 10.14 17.56 23.68
C ILE A 228 8.94 18.13 24.43
#